data_AF-A0A2H6EU55-F1
#
_entry.id   AF-A0A2H6EU55-F1
#
_cell.length_a   1.000
_cell.length_b   1.000
_cell.length_c   1.000
_cell.angle_alpha   90.00
_cell.angle_beta   90.00
_cell.angle_gamma   90.00
#
_symmetry.space_group_name_H-M   'P 1'
#
loop_
_entity.id
_entity.type
_entity.pdbx_description
1 polymer ?
#
loop_
_entity_poly.entity_id
_entity_poly.type
_entity_poly.pdbx_seq_one_letter_code
_entity_poly.pdbx_strand_id
1 'polypeptide(L)'
;MGIGISGEYARYKSPLRYLEKFVQEHFPKGSVLTTAVGGVPVSVTNRQIVKDGFMLVGDAAHQANPISGGGIVPAMVAGKLAGKVAAEAVQAGDVSQSFLEKYEKQWYRAEGRTQKIMYRLKEAVYKLTDDDLNKTADAVLSLPEEKRTMVSVFKKALFNRPTLILEALKVFKTSITEVFDPLS
;
A
#
# COMPACT_ATOMS: atom_id res chain seq x y z
N MET A 1 8.81 -8.84 -16.28
CA MET A 1 9.02 -9.21 -14.85
C MET A 1 9.54 -8.00 -14.10
N GLY A 2 9.29 -7.91 -12.80
CA GLY A 2 9.76 -6.80 -11.99
C GLY A 2 10.00 -7.23 -10.55
N ILE A 3 10.81 -6.45 -9.84
CA ILE A 3 11.06 -6.62 -8.40
C ILE A 3 11.01 -5.23 -7.75
N GLY A 4 10.46 -5.18 -6.54
CA GLY A 4 10.52 -4.00 -5.68
C GLY A 4 11.36 -4.32 -4.45
N ILE A 5 12.17 -3.36 -4.01
CA ILE A 5 12.89 -3.42 -2.73
C ILE A 5 12.61 -2.13 -1.96
N SER A 6 12.66 -2.19 -0.63
CA SER A 6 12.48 -0.97 0.17
C SER A 6 13.58 0.05 -0.15
N GLY A 7 13.24 1.34 -0.08
CA GLY A 7 14.21 2.42 -0.31
C GLY A 7 15.37 2.43 0.70
N GLU A 8 15.20 1.81 1.86
CA GLU A 8 16.25 1.60 2.85
C GLU A 8 17.28 0.58 2.35
N TYR A 9 16.82 -0.58 1.87
CA TYR A 9 17.71 -1.62 1.33
C TYR A 9 18.32 -1.26 -0.02
N ALA A 10 17.62 -0.45 -0.83
CA ALA A 10 18.10 0.02 -2.12
C ALA A 10 19.42 0.83 -2.04
N ARG A 11 19.73 1.38 -0.86
CA ARG A 11 20.99 2.09 -0.61
C ARG A 11 22.21 1.18 -0.66
N TYR A 12 22.03 -0.10 -0.33
CA TYR A 12 23.12 -1.07 -0.22
C TYR A 12 23.21 -1.97 -1.44
N LYS A 13 22.08 -2.24 -2.12
CA LYS A 13 22.03 -3.11 -3.30
C LYS A 13 21.00 -2.64 -4.32
N SER A 14 21.38 -2.68 -5.59
CA SER A 14 20.53 -2.29 -6.71
C SER A 14 19.39 -3.29 -6.95
N PRO A 15 18.13 -2.84 -7.04
CA PRO A 15 17.01 -3.72 -7.41
C PRO A 15 17.15 -4.25 -8.84
N LEU A 16 17.71 -3.44 -9.75
CA LEU A 16 17.97 -3.85 -11.12
C LEU A 16 18.93 -5.04 -11.16
N ARG A 17 19.98 -5.02 -10.35
CA ARG A 17 20.95 -6.13 -10.29
C ARG A 17 20.32 -7.42 -9.78
N TYR A 18 19.40 -7.34 -8.81
CA TYR A 18 18.64 -8.51 -8.36
C TYR A 18 17.74 -9.06 -9.48
N LEU A 19 17.05 -8.17 -10.20
CA LEU A 19 16.18 -8.57 -11.30
C LEU A 19 16.98 -9.21 -12.44
N GLU A 20 18.11 -8.63 -12.83
CA GLU A 20 18.99 -9.16 -13.87
C GLU A 20 19.49 -10.56 -13.51
N LYS A 21 19.96 -10.75 -12.26
CA LYS A 21 20.39 -12.06 -11.78
C LYS A 21 19.24 -13.08 -11.85
N PHE A 22 18.05 -12.70 -11.38
CA PHE A 22 16.87 -13.57 -11.41
C PHE A 22 16.45 -13.95 -12.85
N VAL A 23 16.46 -12.97 -13.77
CA VAL A 23 16.15 -13.20 -15.19
C VAL A 23 17.16 -14.15 -15.82
N GLN A 24 18.46 -13.96 -15.56
CA GLN A 24 19.52 -14.81 -16.11
C GLN A 24 19.42 -16.26 -15.59
N GLU A 25 19.11 -16.43 -14.30
CA GLU A 25 19.00 -17.75 -13.66
C GLU A 25 17.76 -18.52 -14.13
N HIS A 26 16.60 -17.85 -14.22
CA HIS A 26 15.31 -18.52 -14.48
C HIS A 26 14.82 -18.42 -15.92
N PHE A 27 15.30 -17.44 -16.70
CA PHE A 27 14.85 -17.17 -18.06
C PHE A 27 16.03 -16.88 -19.00
N PRO A 28 17.02 -17.79 -19.12
CA PRO A 28 18.28 -17.53 -19.83
C PRO A 28 18.12 -17.30 -21.34
N LYS A 29 16.98 -17.70 -21.93
CA LYS A 29 16.65 -17.48 -23.34
C LYS A 29 15.76 -16.25 -23.57
N GLY A 30 15.37 -15.57 -22.50
CA GLY A 30 14.52 -14.37 -22.58
C GLY A 30 15.30 -13.18 -23.13
N SER A 31 14.63 -12.35 -23.94
CA SER A 31 15.17 -11.08 -24.42
C SER A 31 14.54 -9.92 -23.66
N VAL A 32 15.37 -8.97 -23.21
CA VAL A 32 14.90 -7.75 -22.55
C VAL A 32 14.54 -6.72 -23.62
N LEU A 33 13.25 -6.42 -23.77
CA LEU A 33 12.77 -5.42 -24.74
C LEU A 33 12.72 -4.01 -24.13
N THR A 34 12.40 -3.91 -22.85
CA THR A 34 12.24 -2.63 -22.15
C THR A 34 12.59 -2.80 -20.68
N THR A 35 13.25 -1.79 -20.13
CA THR A 35 13.52 -1.67 -18.70
C THR A 35 12.92 -0.36 -18.20
N ALA A 36 12.12 -0.43 -17.14
CA ALA A 36 11.56 0.72 -16.46
C ALA A 36 11.91 0.66 -14.98
N VAL A 37 12.22 1.82 -14.41
CA VAL A 37 12.54 1.98 -12.98
C VAL A 37 11.72 3.13 -12.45
N GLY A 38 11.14 2.94 -11.27
CA GLY A 38 10.31 3.95 -10.61
C GLY A 38 10.23 3.70 -9.11
N GLY A 39 9.94 4.76 -8.38
CA GLY A 39 9.61 4.68 -6.95
C GLY A 39 8.11 4.54 -6.76
N VAL A 40 7.71 3.79 -5.74
CA VAL A 40 6.29 3.67 -5.33
C VAL A 40 6.19 4.07 -3.86
N PRO A 41 5.40 5.10 -3.51
CA PRO A 41 5.19 5.50 -2.12
C PRO A 41 4.32 4.48 -1.39
N VAL A 42 4.95 3.51 -0.71
CA VAL A 42 4.28 2.48 0.11
C VAL A 42 4.15 2.91 1.58
N SER A 43 3.59 4.10 1.80
CA SER A 43 3.31 4.69 3.11
C SER A 43 1.81 4.87 3.37
N VAL A 44 1.44 5.41 4.52
CA VAL A 44 0.10 6.00 4.70
C VAL A 44 -0.06 7.24 3.80
N THR A 45 -1.30 7.59 3.46
CA THR A 45 -1.65 8.86 2.79
C THR A 45 -0.96 10.03 3.49
N ASN A 46 -0.52 11.02 2.72
CA ASN A 46 0.10 12.24 3.25
C ASN A 46 -0.82 12.91 4.31
N ARG A 47 -0.23 13.53 5.34
CA ARG A 47 -0.97 14.16 6.44
C ARG A 47 -1.88 15.30 5.98
N GLN A 48 -1.49 15.99 4.91
CA GLN A 48 -2.26 17.05 4.31
C GLN A 48 -2.30 16.84 2.80
N ILE A 49 -3.49 16.52 2.27
CA ILE A 49 -3.73 16.34 0.83
C ILE A 49 -4.58 17.45 0.23
N VAL A 50 -4.95 18.47 1.03
CA VAL A 50 -5.73 19.64 0.62
C VAL A 50 -5.15 20.93 1.19
N LYS A 51 -5.22 22.02 0.42
CA LYS A 51 -4.95 23.42 0.80
C LYS A 51 -5.82 24.35 -0.05
N ASP A 52 -5.80 25.65 0.22
CA ASP A 52 -6.48 26.65 -0.61
C ASP A 52 -6.12 26.46 -2.10
N GLY A 53 -7.15 26.18 -2.91
CA GLY A 53 -7.02 25.95 -4.35
C GLY A 53 -6.28 24.68 -4.76
N PHE A 54 -5.99 23.76 -3.83
CA PHE A 54 -5.08 22.65 -4.10
C PHE A 54 -5.55 21.31 -3.51
N MET A 55 -5.49 20.25 -4.32
CA MET A 55 -5.76 18.87 -3.89
C MET A 55 -4.73 17.91 -4.50
N LEU A 56 -4.13 17.06 -3.67
CA LEU A 56 -3.21 16.00 -4.10
C LEU A 56 -3.97 14.70 -4.38
N VAL A 57 -3.57 13.99 -5.44
CA VAL A 57 -4.13 12.69 -5.83
C VAL A 57 -3.02 11.72 -6.24
N GLY A 58 -3.32 10.42 -6.21
CA GLY A 58 -2.43 9.34 -6.63
C GLY A 58 -1.13 9.30 -5.81
N ASP A 59 -0.01 9.05 -6.50
CA ASP A 59 1.30 8.93 -5.86
C ASP A 59 1.73 10.23 -5.16
N ALA A 60 1.32 11.39 -5.66
CA ALA A 60 1.60 12.69 -5.01
C ALA A 60 0.94 12.81 -3.62
N ALA A 61 -0.18 12.11 -3.40
CA ALA A 61 -0.86 12.02 -2.11
C ALA A 61 -0.46 10.78 -1.30
N HIS A 62 0.48 9.97 -1.78
CA HIS A 62 0.87 8.67 -1.21
C HIS A 62 -0.32 7.69 -1.10
N GLN A 63 -1.13 7.57 -2.16
CA GLN A 63 -2.37 6.79 -2.14
C GLN A 63 -2.21 5.35 -2.63
N ALA A 64 -1.01 4.91 -2.99
CA ALA A 64 -0.76 3.52 -3.38
C ALA A 64 -1.03 2.54 -2.23
N ASN A 65 -1.44 1.31 -2.57
CA ASN A 65 -1.63 0.25 -1.57
C ASN A 65 -0.26 -0.17 -0.98
N PRO A 66 -0.04 -0.05 0.35
CA PRO A 66 1.27 -0.29 0.94
C PRO A 66 1.78 -1.73 0.88
N ILE A 67 0.90 -2.72 0.72
CA ILE A 67 1.29 -4.13 0.65
C ILE A 67 1.57 -4.54 -0.79
N SER A 68 0.67 -4.23 -1.71
CA SER A 68 0.81 -4.67 -3.10
C SER A 68 1.66 -3.72 -3.94
N GLY A 69 1.86 -2.48 -3.51
CA GLY A 69 2.44 -1.41 -4.32
C GLY A 69 1.51 -0.90 -5.43
N GLY A 70 0.26 -1.39 -5.51
CA GLY A 70 -0.68 -0.99 -6.56
C GLY A 70 -1.23 0.42 -6.34
N GLY A 71 -0.98 1.33 -7.29
CA GLY A 71 -1.43 2.72 -7.23
C GLY A 71 -2.54 3.10 -8.21
N ILE A 72 -2.75 2.36 -9.30
CA ILE A 72 -3.66 2.74 -10.39
C ILE A 72 -5.11 2.89 -9.92
N VAL A 73 -5.68 1.85 -9.29
CA VAL A 73 -7.07 1.88 -8.80
C VAL A 73 -7.25 2.95 -7.72
N PRO A 74 -6.41 3.02 -6.66
CA PRO A 74 -6.47 4.10 -5.68
C PRO A 74 -6.39 5.50 -6.29
N ALA A 75 -5.50 5.72 -7.26
CA ALA A 75 -5.35 7.01 -7.94
C ALA A 75 -6.59 7.38 -8.75
N MET A 76 -7.23 6.43 -9.43
CA MET A 76 -8.49 6.67 -10.15
C MET A 76 -9.64 7.01 -9.19
N VAL A 77 -9.73 6.31 -8.05
CA VAL A 77 -10.71 6.62 -7.00
C VAL A 77 -10.50 8.03 -6.47
N ALA A 78 -9.26 8.37 -6.09
CA ALA A 78 -8.90 9.69 -5.60
C ALA A 78 -9.17 10.80 -6.62
N GLY A 79 -8.75 10.62 -7.87
CA GLY A 79 -8.98 11.57 -8.95
C GLY A 79 -10.47 11.82 -9.19
N LYS A 80 -11.30 10.78 -9.14
CA LYS A 80 -12.76 10.90 -9.24
C LYS A 80 -13.36 11.70 -8.08
N LEU A 81 -12.91 11.46 -6.85
CA LEU A 81 -13.40 12.19 -5.68
C LEU A 81 -12.95 13.66 -5.72
N ALA A 82 -11.67 13.91 -5.99
CA ALA A 82 -11.12 15.26 -6.10
C ALA A 82 -11.79 16.05 -7.23
N GLY A 83 -12.02 15.44 -8.39
CA GLY A 83 -12.70 16.09 -9.52
C GLY A 83 -14.14 16.52 -9.20
N LYS A 84 -14.88 15.71 -8.44
CA LYS A 84 -16.23 16.07 -7.97
C LYS A 84 -16.19 17.27 -7.01
N VAL A 85 -15.30 17.22 -6.02
CA VAL A 85 -15.16 18.31 -5.04
C VAL A 85 -14.66 19.59 -5.71
N ALA A 86 -13.78 19.50 -6.71
CA ALA A 86 -13.34 20.63 -7.50
C ALA A 86 -14.50 21.29 -8.26
N ALA A 87 -15.38 20.49 -8.88
CA ALA A 87 -16.56 21.03 -9.56
C ALA A 87 -17.51 21.73 -8.60
N GLU A 88 -17.74 21.17 -7.41
CA GLU A 88 -18.53 21.82 -6.35
C GLU A 88 -17.90 23.15 -5.89
N ALA A 89 -16.58 23.17 -5.70
CA ALA A 89 -15.83 24.34 -5.24
C ALA A 89 -15.93 25.51 -6.22
N VAL A 90 -15.75 25.21 -7.52
CA VAL A 90 -15.88 26.21 -8.59
C VAL A 90 -17.31 26.76 -8.68
N GLN A 91 -18.33 25.90 -8.58
CA GLN A 91 -19.74 26.34 -8.60
C GLN A 91 -20.10 27.20 -7.40
N ALA A 92 -19.56 26.88 -6.22
CA ALA A 92 -19.77 27.65 -5.00
C ALA A 92 -18.93 28.94 -4.92
N GLY A 93 -17.93 29.11 -5.81
CA GLY A 93 -16.95 30.19 -5.72
C GLY A 93 -16.03 30.09 -4.51
N ASP A 94 -15.89 28.89 -3.92
CA ASP A 94 -15.14 28.66 -2.70
C ASP A 94 -14.12 27.52 -2.89
N VAL A 95 -12.86 27.92 -3.09
CA VAL A 95 -11.71 27.01 -3.22
C VAL A 95 -10.88 26.96 -1.94
N SER A 96 -11.42 27.42 -0.81
CA SER A 96 -10.71 27.38 0.47
C SER A 96 -10.42 25.94 0.91
N GLN A 97 -9.38 25.76 1.72
CA GLN A 97 -9.01 24.49 2.31
C GLN A 97 -10.21 23.85 3.04
N SER A 98 -10.99 24.66 3.78
CA SER A 98 -12.15 24.17 4.54
C SER A 98 -13.23 23.58 3.63
N PHE A 99 -13.46 24.15 2.44
CA PHE A 99 -14.34 23.56 1.44
C PHE A 99 -13.74 22.27 0.87
N LEU A 100 -12.46 22.29 0.53
CA LEU A 100 -11.77 21.17 -0.12
C LEU A 100 -11.53 19.97 0.79
N GLU A 101 -11.57 20.13 2.12
CA GLU A 101 -11.56 19.02 3.09
C GLU A 101 -12.65 17.97 2.85
N LYS A 102 -13.73 18.31 2.11
CA LYS A 102 -14.70 17.33 1.60
C LYS A 102 -14.00 16.18 0.88
N TYR A 103 -13.00 16.46 0.04
CA TYR A 103 -12.25 15.44 -0.69
C TYR A 103 -11.46 14.55 0.26
N GLU A 104 -10.72 15.13 1.20
CA GLU A 104 -9.95 14.36 2.18
C GLU A 104 -10.85 13.42 2.99
N LYS A 105 -12.00 13.93 3.47
CA LYS A 105 -12.99 13.13 4.20
C LYS A 105 -13.56 11.99 3.33
N GLN A 106 -13.85 12.24 2.06
CA GLN A 106 -14.34 11.23 1.12
C GLN A 106 -13.27 10.17 0.82
N TRP A 107 -12.01 10.58 0.60
CA TRP A 107 -10.88 9.68 0.38
C TRP A 107 -10.67 8.74 1.57
N TYR A 108 -10.64 9.29 2.79
CA TYR A 108 -10.46 8.49 4.00
C TYR A 108 -11.57 7.46 4.18
N ARG A 109 -12.82 7.79 3.84
CA ARG A 109 -13.95 6.86 3.90
C ARG A 109 -13.87 5.78 2.83
N ALA A 110 -13.44 6.12 1.62
CA ALA A 110 -13.36 5.19 0.50
C ALA A 110 -12.20 4.20 0.64
N GLU A 111 -10.98 4.69 0.86
CA GLU A 111 -9.76 3.90 0.74
C GLU A 111 -8.75 4.15 1.88
N GLY A 112 -8.66 5.40 2.38
CA GLY A 112 -7.60 5.79 3.33
C GLY A 112 -7.60 5.00 4.65
N ARG A 113 -8.77 4.58 5.16
CA ARG A 113 -8.88 3.67 6.32
C ARG A 113 -8.26 2.30 6.04
N THR A 114 -8.63 1.69 4.91
CA THR A 114 -8.08 0.41 4.48
C THR A 114 -6.59 0.54 4.27
N GLN A 115 -6.13 1.61 3.64
CA GLN A 115 -4.72 1.87 3.41
C GLN A 115 -3.90 1.92 4.72
N LYS A 116 -4.39 2.58 5.78
CA LYS A 116 -3.74 2.59 7.09
C LYS A 116 -3.57 1.20 7.68
N ILE A 117 -4.59 0.35 7.57
CA ILE A 117 -4.53 -1.06 8.00
C ILE A 117 -3.48 -1.82 7.19
N MET A 118 -3.48 -1.64 5.86
CA MET A 118 -2.52 -2.29 4.98
C MET A 118 -1.08 -1.84 5.25
N TYR A 119 -0.85 -0.57 5.59
CA TYR A 119 0.46 -0.08 6.00
C TYR A 119 0.97 -0.79 7.25
N ARG A 120 0.14 -0.89 8.28
CA ARG A 120 0.50 -1.58 9.53
C ARG A 120 0.79 -3.07 9.29
N LEU A 121 0.03 -3.68 8.39
CA LEU A 121 0.29 -5.05 7.96
C LEU A 121 1.64 -5.17 7.21
N LYS A 122 1.93 -4.28 6.26
CA LYS A 122 3.23 -4.24 5.58
C LYS A 122 4.40 -4.21 6.59
N GLU A 123 4.31 -3.37 7.63
CA GLU A 123 5.32 -3.31 8.69
C GLU A 123 5.49 -4.63 9.46
N ALA A 124 4.41 -5.37 9.69
CA ALA A 124 4.47 -6.69 10.31
C ALA A 124 5.11 -7.74 9.40
N VAL A 125 4.78 -7.72 8.09
CA VAL A 125 5.35 -8.61 7.08
C VAL A 125 6.84 -8.39 6.92
N TYR A 126 7.32 -7.14 6.99
CA TYR A 126 8.76 -6.82 6.89
C TYR A 126 9.61 -7.38 8.04
N LYS A 127 8.98 -7.85 9.13
CA LYS A 127 9.67 -8.51 10.24
C LYS A 127 9.78 -10.03 10.07
N LEU A 128 9.19 -10.60 9.01
CA LEU A 128 9.26 -12.04 8.73
C LEU A 128 10.65 -12.40 8.20
N THR A 129 11.16 -13.55 8.66
CA THR A 129 12.39 -14.13 8.14
C THR A 129 12.10 -15.01 6.92
N ASP A 130 13.12 -15.34 6.13
CA ASP A 130 12.98 -16.29 5.01
C ASP A 130 12.40 -17.63 5.48
N ASP A 131 12.77 -18.12 6.67
CA ASP A 131 12.19 -19.33 7.26
C ASP A 131 10.68 -19.19 7.55
N ASP A 132 10.25 -18.02 8.04
CA ASP A 132 8.83 -17.75 8.25
C ASP A 132 8.07 -17.71 6.91
N LEU A 133 8.67 -17.12 5.87
CA LEU A 133 8.11 -17.07 4.53
C LEU A 133 8.00 -18.46 3.91
N ASN A 134 9.05 -19.29 4.03
CA ASN A 134 9.06 -20.67 3.55
C ASN A 134 7.98 -21.51 4.24
N LYS A 135 7.90 -21.48 5.57
CA LYS A 135 6.83 -22.17 6.33
C LYS A 135 5.44 -21.70 5.93
N THR A 136 5.29 -20.41 5.61
CA THR A 136 4.03 -19.85 5.13
C THR A 136 3.69 -20.38 3.74
N ALA A 137 4.66 -20.44 2.83
CA ALA A 137 4.49 -21.01 1.50
C ALA A 137 4.08 -22.49 1.58
N ASP A 138 4.78 -23.30 2.37
CA ASP A 138 4.44 -24.71 2.60
C ASP A 138 3.00 -24.87 3.13
N ALA A 139 2.64 -24.06 4.13
CA ALA A 139 1.31 -24.06 4.70
C ALA A 139 0.22 -23.65 3.68
N VAL A 140 0.50 -22.72 2.77
CA VAL A 140 -0.44 -22.30 1.73
C VAL A 140 -0.53 -23.34 0.61
N LEU A 141 0.58 -23.95 0.21
CA LEU A 141 0.62 -25.00 -0.80
C LEU A 141 -0.13 -26.26 -0.34
N SER A 142 -0.19 -26.51 0.97
CA SER A 142 -1.02 -27.59 1.54
C SER A 142 -2.54 -27.35 1.40
N LEU A 143 -2.98 -26.13 1.06
CA LEU A 143 -4.38 -25.82 0.84
C LEU A 143 -4.80 -26.20 -0.60
N PRO A 144 -6.09 -26.58 -0.78
CA PRO A 144 -6.69 -26.65 -2.12
C PRO A 144 -6.50 -25.34 -2.89
N GLU A 145 -6.31 -25.42 -4.20
CA GLU A 145 -5.94 -24.29 -5.06
C GLU A 145 -6.94 -23.11 -4.93
N GLU A 146 -8.23 -23.42 -4.88
CA GLU A 146 -9.31 -22.45 -4.72
C GLU A 146 -9.28 -21.71 -3.37
N LYS A 147 -8.54 -22.24 -2.38
CA LYS A 147 -8.37 -21.61 -1.06
C LYS A 147 -7.08 -20.81 -0.94
N ARG A 148 -6.19 -20.83 -1.95
CA ARG A 148 -4.89 -20.12 -1.95
C ARG A 148 -5.09 -18.64 -2.30
N THR A 149 -5.62 -17.87 -1.36
CA THR A 149 -5.89 -16.43 -1.49
C THR A 149 -4.88 -15.59 -0.70
N MET A 150 -4.78 -14.29 -0.98
CA MET A 150 -3.99 -13.37 -0.14
C MET A 150 -4.43 -13.39 1.34
N VAL A 151 -5.72 -13.62 1.59
CA VAL A 151 -6.26 -13.76 2.94
C VAL A 151 -5.75 -15.03 3.62
N SER A 152 -5.69 -16.16 2.90
CA SER A 152 -5.16 -17.41 3.47
C SER A 152 -3.66 -17.34 3.70
N VAL A 153 -2.91 -16.74 2.77
CA VAL A 153 -1.47 -16.44 2.94
C VAL A 153 -1.27 -15.64 4.21
N PHE A 154 -2.03 -14.56 4.37
CA PHE A 154 -1.91 -13.70 5.53
C PHE A 154 -2.27 -14.41 6.85
N LYS A 155 -3.38 -15.17 6.87
CA LYS A 155 -3.77 -15.97 8.03
C LYS A 155 -2.67 -16.96 8.42
N LYS A 156 -2.12 -17.70 7.45
CA LYS A 156 -1.07 -18.70 7.71
C LYS A 156 0.24 -18.07 8.17
N ALA A 157 0.63 -16.93 7.60
CA ALA A 157 1.79 -16.16 8.05
C ALA A 157 1.67 -15.76 9.53
N LEU A 158 0.47 -15.30 9.94
CA LEU A 158 0.19 -14.98 11.34
C LEU A 158 0.22 -16.20 12.26
N PHE A 159 -0.34 -17.34 11.85
CA PHE A 159 -0.30 -18.57 12.65
C PHE A 159 1.12 -19.09 12.88
N ASN A 160 1.98 -18.98 11.87
CA ASN A 160 3.37 -19.40 11.97
C ASN A 160 4.20 -18.49 12.89
N ARG A 161 3.74 -17.27 13.16
CA ARG A 161 4.38 -16.33 14.08
C ARG A 161 3.37 -15.63 14.99
N PRO A 162 2.95 -16.27 16.11
CA PRO A 162 1.92 -15.76 17.00
C PRO A 162 2.23 -14.37 17.61
N THR A 163 3.51 -14.00 17.70
CA THR A 163 3.91 -12.66 18.15
C THR A 163 3.44 -11.55 17.18
N LEU A 164 3.32 -11.85 15.88
CA LEU A 164 2.72 -10.92 14.91
C LEU A 164 1.21 -10.80 15.06
N ILE A 165 0.53 -11.80 15.62
CA ILE A 165 -0.91 -11.71 15.94
C ILE A 165 -1.11 -10.65 17.03
N LEU A 166 -0.25 -10.61 18.04
CA LEU A 166 -0.33 -9.57 19.08
C LEU A 166 -0.05 -8.18 18.52
N GLU A 167 0.87 -8.04 17.57
CA GLU A 167 1.11 -6.77 16.88
C GLU A 167 -0.05 -6.38 15.96
N ALA A 168 -0.60 -7.32 15.19
CA ALA A 168 -1.78 -7.11 14.36
C ALA A 168 -3.01 -6.73 15.22
N LEU A 169 -3.22 -7.39 16.36
CA LEU A 169 -4.29 -7.06 17.31
C LEU A 169 -4.09 -5.70 17.96
N LYS A 170 -2.85 -5.31 18.32
CA LYS A 170 -2.55 -3.92 18.75
C LYS A 170 -2.89 -2.93 17.64
N VAL A 171 -2.50 -3.23 16.40
CA VAL A 171 -2.83 -2.46 15.21
C VAL A 171 -4.34 -2.29 15.04
N PHE A 172 -5.14 -3.36 15.18
CA PHE A 172 -6.60 -3.29 15.08
C PHE A 172 -7.25 -2.58 16.28
N LYS A 173 -6.71 -2.74 17.50
CA LYS A 173 -7.20 -2.06 18.70
C LYS A 173 -6.91 -0.56 18.66
N THR A 174 -5.71 -0.15 18.22
CA THR A 174 -5.35 1.26 17.98
C THR A 174 -6.11 1.85 16.80
N SER A 175 -6.40 1.06 15.74
CA SER A 175 -7.32 1.50 14.68
C SER A 175 -8.72 1.79 15.22
N ILE A 176 -9.23 1.00 16.18
CA ILE A 176 -10.51 1.30 16.85
C ILE A 176 -10.41 2.59 17.68
N THR A 177 -9.28 2.85 18.36
CA THR A 177 -9.09 4.06 19.17
C THR A 177 -8.92 5.34 18.33
N GLU A 178 -8.15 5.29 17.23
CA GLU A 178 -8.00 6.39 16.26
C GLU A 178 -9.25 6.58 15.37
N VAL A 179 -10.15 5.60 15.32
CA VAL A 179 -11.46 5.72 14.66
C VAL A 179 -12.43 6.60 15.47
N PHE A 180 -12.15 6.84 16.76
CA PHE A 180 -12.93 7.74 17.62
C PHE A 180 -12.29 9.10 17.88
N ASP A 181 -11.09 9.38 17.38
CA ASP A 181 -10.52 10.73 17.43
C ASP A 181 -9.95 11.13 16.07
N PRO A 182 -10.73 11.82 15.21
CA PRO A 182 -10.31 12.14 13.86
C PRO A 182 -9.24 13.25 13.77
N LEU A 183 -8.87 13.93 14.87
CA LEU A 183 -7.98 15.10 14.83
C LEU A 183 -7.13 15.24 16.11
N SER A 184 -5.89 14.77 16.06
CA SER A 184 -4.79 15.28 16.89
C SER A 184 -3.52 15.42 16.06
#